data_AF-A0A9P7ANC3-F1
#
_entry.id   AF-A0A9P7ANC3-F1
#
_cell.length_a   1.000
_cell.length_b   1.000
_cell.length_c   1.000
_cell.angle_alpha   90.00
_cell.angle_beta   90.00
_cell.angle_gamma   90.00
#
_symmetry.space_group_name_H-M   'P 1'
#
loop_
_entity.id
_entity.type
_entity.pdbx_description
1 polymer ?
#
loop_
_entity_poly.entity_id
_entity_poly.type
_entity_poly.pdbx_seq_one_letter_code
_entity_poly.pdbx_strand_id
1 'polypeptide(L)'
;KKYLRDNCDYTFDTLKKNMPLALASVSINTIRLWLGIRTGKPTGHRMFRWMETYRSGLTTRDAQLRVKQFSSARYKSHRRVPETVARVFDHV
;
A
#
# COMPACT_ATOMS: atom_id res chain seq x y z
N LYS A 1 10.23 -6.22 6.46
CA LYS A 1 10.54 -7.49 5.75
C LYS A 1 11.95 -8.01 6.00
N LYS A 2 12.98 -7.15 6.12
CA LYS A 2 14.37 -7.58 6.35
C LYS A 2 14.55 -8.37 7.66
N TYR A 3 14.11 -7.82 8.80
CA TYR A 3 14.27 -8.46 10.12
C TYR A 3 13.76 -9.92 10.22
N LEU A 4 12.55 -10.19 9.73
CA LEU A 4 11.99 -11.55 9.76
C LEU A 4 12.75 -12.52 8.87
N ARG A 5 13.36 -12.06 7.77
CA ARG A 5 14.17 -12.93 6.89
C ARG A 5 15.52 -13.23 7.51
N ASP A 6 16.14 -12.21 8.09
CA ASP A 6 17.46 -12.33 8.71
C ASP A 6 17.43 -13.17 10.01
N ASN A 7 16.26 -13.28 10.65
CA ASN A 7 16.02 -14.07 11.87
C ASN A 7 15.02 -15.22 11.63
N CYS A 8 14.98 -15.79 10.42
CA CYS A 8 14.10 -16.92 10.10
C CYS A 8 14.85 -18.24 10.28
N ASP A 9 14.38 -19.09 11.18
CA ASP A 9 14.81 -20.49 11.34
C ASP A 9 13.78 -21.49 10.76
N TYR A 10 12.76 -20.97 10.07
CA TYR A 10 11.63 -21.72 9.48
C TYR A 10 10.74 -22.47 10.49
N THR A 11 10.83 -22.16 11.78
CA THR A 11 9.91 -22.72 12.78
C THR A 11 8.78 -21.74 13.12
N PHE A 12 7.59 -22.28 13.43
CA PHE A 12 6.43 -21.46 13.79
C PHE A 12 6.65 -20.72 15.13
N ASP A 13 7.33 -21.35 16.08
CA ASP A 13 7.59 -20.77 17.40
C ASP A 13 8.50 -19.55 17.32
N THR A 14 9.55 -19.63 16.51
CA THR A 14 10.46 -18.51 16.30
C THR A 14 9.81 -17.41 15.47
N LEU A 15 8.94 -17.75 14.51
CA LEU A 15 8.10 -16.75 13.84
C LEU A 15 7.21 -16.02 14.86
N LYS A 16 6.57 -16.75 15.77
CA LYS A 16 5.70 -16.17 16.81
C LYS A 16 6.48 -15.24 17.74
N LYS A 17 7.71 -15.60 18.12
CA LYS A 17 8.62 -14.76 18.93
C LYS A 17 9.14 -13.55 18.18
N ASN A 18 9.49 -13.69 16.90
CA ASN A 18 10.12 -12.63 16.11
C ASN A 18 9.12 -11.64 15.50
N MET A 19 7.84 -11.99 15.42
CA MET A 19 6.76 -11.11 14.96
C MET A 19 6.69 -9.78 15.74
N PRO A 20 6.56 -9.75 17.09
CA PRO A 20 6.53 -8.49 17.84
C PRO A 20 7.82 -7.68 17.70
N LEU A 21 8.98 -8.35 17.68
CA LEU A 21 10.28 -7.69 17.50
C LEU A 21 10.41 -7.04 16.12
N ALA A 22 9.94 -7.74 15.09
CA ALA A 22 9.89 -7.22 13.73
C ALA A 22 8.96 -6.00 13.62
N LEU A 23 7.82 -6.00 14.31
CA LEU A 23 6.91 -4.86 14.35
C LEU A 23 7.53 -3.67 15.08
N ALA A 24 8.23 -3.91 16.19
CA ALA A 24 8.96 -2.88 16.94
C ALA A 24 10.14 -2.28 16.15
N SER A 25 10.76 -3.06 15.25
CA SER A 25 11.83 -2.58 14.38
C SER A 25 11.37 -1.57 13.32
N VAL A 26 10.06 -1.43 13.09
CA VAL A 26 9.50 -0.47 12.13
C VAL A 26 9.34 0.88 12.80
N SER A 27 10.00 1.91 12.28
CA SER A 27 9.88 3.26 12.85
C SER A 27 8.44 3.78 12.77
N ILE A 28 8.02 4.52 13.80
CA ILE A 28 6.71 5.20 13.82
C ILE A 28 6.56 6.16 12.63
N ASN A 29 7.66 6.76 12.16
CA ASN A 29 7.65 7.61 10.97
C ASN A 29 7.29 6.81 9.71
N THR A 30 7.79 5.59 9.56
CA THR A 30 7.42 4.68 8.47
C THR A 30 5.94 4.28 8.57
N ILE A 31 5.45 4.00 9.78
CA ILE A 31 4.02 3.69 10.02
C ILE A 31 3.13 4.88 9.66
N ARG A 32 3.50 6.10 10.09
CA ARG A 32 2.75 7.34 9.81
C ARG A 32 2.76 7.70 8.34
N LEU A 33 3.85 7.42 7.62
CA LEU A 33 3.93 7.58 6.17
C LEU A 33 2.99 6.59 5.45
N TRP A 34 2.94 5.34 5.91
CA TRP A 34 2.05 4.32 5.36
C TRP A 34 0.57 4.58 5.65
N LEU A 35 0.24 5.06 6.85
CA LEU A 35 -1.12 5.42 7.26
C LEU A 35 -1.55 6.80 6.75
N GLY A 36 -0.63 7.61 6.22
CA GLY A 36 -0.91 8.95 5.70
C GLY A 36 -1.24 10.01 6.77
N ILE A 37 -1.01 9.69 8.05
CA ILE A 37 -1.26 10.57 9.20
C ILE A 37 -0.50 11.89 9.06
N ARG A 38 0.71 11.87 8.48
CA ARG A 38 1.56 13.06 8.32
C ARG A 38 1.14 13.99 7.18
N THR A 39 0.40 13.48 6.20
CA THR A 39 0.04 14.23 4.98
C THR A 39 -1.39 14.77 4.99
N GLY A 40 -2.19 14.49 6.02
CA GLY A 40 -3.63 14.84 6.07
C GLY A 40 -4.50 14.10 5.03
N LYS A 41 -3.87 13.42 4.07
CA LYS A 41 -4.46 12.49 3.10
C LYS A 41 -4.00 11.08 3.42
N PRO A 42 -4.89 10.06 3.43
CA PRO A 42 -4.50 8.67 3.52
C PRO A 42 -3.73 8.29 2.24
N THR A 43 -2.41 8.51 2.27
CA THR A 43 -1.49 8.18 1.18
C THR A 43 -1.38 6.65 0.98
N GLY A 44 -1.87 5.87 1.95
CA GLY A 44 -2.03 4.42 1.91
C GLY A 44 -3.33 3.93 1.28
N HIS A 45 -3.68 4.38 0.06
CA HIS A 45 -4.91 3.93 -0.60
C HIS A 45 -4.97 2.39 -0.78
N ARG A 46 -3.82 1.71 -0.81
CA ARG A 46 -3.74 0.25 -0.85
C ARG A 46 -4.14 -0.41 0.47
N MET A 47 -3.64 0.06 1.62
CA MET A 47 -3.92 -0.60 2.91
C MET A 47 -5.40 -0.46 3.29
N PHE A 48 -5.97 0.71 3.08
CA PHE A 48 -7.40 0.94 3.29
C PHE A 48 -8.24 0.06 2.36
N ARG A 49 -7.88 -0.04 1.08
CA ARG A 49 -8.57 -0.94 0.14
C ARG A 49 -8.43 -2.41 0.52
N TRP A 50 -7.28 -2.84 1.03
CA TRP A 50 -7.09 -4.19 1.56
C TRP A 50 -7.98 -4.45 2.79
N MET A 51 -8.03 -3.51 3.74
CA MET A 51 -8.91 -3.61 4.90
C MET A 51 -10.38 -3.66 4.49
N GLU A 52 -10.79 -2.83 3.52
CA GLU A 52 -12.15 -2.82 2.97
C GLU A 52 -12.49 -4.13 2.26
N THR A 53 -11.55 -4.71 1.50
CA THR A 53 -11.77 -6.01 0.84
C THR A 53 -11.94 -7.15 1.85
N TYR A 54 -11.22 -7.11 2.97
CA TYR A 54 -11.39 -8.11 4.03
C TYR A 54 -12.71 -7.91 4.79
N ARG A 55 -13.10 -6.66 5.07
CA ARG A 55 -14.40 -6.34 5.68
C ARG A 55 -15.59 -6.77 4.82
N SER A 56 -15.45 -6.65 3.50
CA SER A 56 -16.47 -7.10 2.55
C SER A 56 -16.49 -8.62 2.34
N GLY A 57 -15.66 -9.38 3.05
CA GLY A 57 -15.65 -10.85 2.97
C GLY A 57 -15.12 -11.40 1.66
N LEU A 58 -14.38 -10.60 0.88
CA LEU A 58 -13.80 -11.06 -0.38
C LEU A 58 -12.69 -12.08 -0.13
N THR A 59 -12.64 -13.11 -0.97
CA THR A 59 -11.52 -14.06 -0.96
C THR A 59 -10.22 -13.34 -1.31
N THR A 60 -9.08 -13.89 -0.90
CA THR A 60 -7.76 -13.28 -1.12
C THR A 60 -7.50 -12.96 -2.59
N ARG A 61 -7.99 -13.80 -3.51
CA ARG A 61 -7.84 -13.62 -4.96
C ARG A 61 -8.65 -12.41 -5.46
N ASP A 62 -9.89 -12.28 -5.01
CA ASP A 62 -10.79 -11.20 -5.44
C ASP A 62 -10.40 -9.86 -4.80
N ALA A 63 -9.97 -9.90 -3.54
CA ALA A 63 -9.38 -8.76 -2.85
C ALA A 63 -8.16 -8.22 -3.62
N GLN A 64 -7.25 -9.11 -4.03
CA GLN A 64 -6.08 -8.74 -4.82
C GLN A 64 -6.46 -8.12 -6.16
N LEU A 65 -7.46 -8.67 -6.85
CA LEU A 65 -7.95 -8.13 -8.12
C LEU A 65 -8.51 -6.70 -7.92
N ARG A 66 -9.34 -6.51 -6.90
CA ARG A 66 -9.97 -5.22 -6.56
C ARG A 66 -8.95 -4.17 -6.14
N VAL A 67 -7.92 -4.53 -5.38
CA VAL A 67 -6.81 -3.61 -5.05
C VAL A 67 -5.98 -3.28 -6.30
N LYS A 68 -5.73 -4.26 -7.18
CA LYS A 68 -4.95 -4.08 -8.42
C LYS A 68 -5.65 -3.16 -9.41
N GLN A 69 -6.98 -3.12 -9.45
CA GLN A 69 -7.74 -2.15 -10.25
C GLN A 69 -7.34 -0.70 -9.95
N PHE A 70 -6.85 -0.44 -8.75
CA PHE A 70 -6.40 0.89 -8.40
C PHE A 70 -4.89 1.06 -8.31
N SER A 71 -4.14 0.13 -8.89
CA SER A 71 -2.71 0.26 -9.02
C SER A 71 -2.35 1.42 -9.95
N SER A 72 -1.24 2.09 -9.65
CA SER A 72 -0.68 3.16 -10.48
C SER A 72 -0.36 2.69 -11.90
N ALA A 73 -0.17 1.39 -12.13
CA ALA A 73 0.01 0.80 -13.46
C ALA A 73 -1.23 0.98 -14.35
N ARG A 74 -2.44 0.86 -13.79
CA ARG A 74 -3.70 1.08 -14.52
C ARG A 74 -4.02 2.56 -14.71
N TYR A 75 -3.55 3.42 -13.81
CA TYR A 75 -3.74 4.88 -13.88
C TYR A 75 -2.62 5.63 -14.62
N LYS A 76 -1.52 4.96 -15.02
CA LYS A 76 -0.37 5.61 -15.69
C LYS A 76 -0.76 6.18 -17.07
N SER A 77 -1.75 5.59 -17.75
CA SER A 77 -2.30 6.11 -19.02
C SER A 77 -3.25 7.29 -18.81
N HIS A 78 -4.01 7.34 -17.72
CA HIS A 78 -5.06 8.36 -17.48
C HIS A 78 -4.52 9.69 -16.92
N ARG A 79 -3.23 9.76 -16.56
CA ARG A 79 -2.56 11.00 -16.15
C ARG A 79 -1.93 11.77 -17.29
N ARG A 80 -2.07 11.31 -18.53
CA ARG A 80 -1.68 12.08 -19.70
C ARG A 80 -2.86 12.96 -20.07
N VAL A 81 -2.76 14.25 -19.73
CA VAL A 81 -3.67 15.26 -20.28
C VAL A 81 -3.51 15.19 -21.80
N PRO A 82 -4.59 14.99 -22.57
CA PRO A 82 -4.49 15.04 -24.03
C PRO A 82 -3.86 16.37 -24.44
N GLU A 83 -2.91 16.35 -25.37
CA GLU A 83 -2.18 17.56 -25.81
C GLU A 83 -3.12 18.66 -26.32
N THR A 84 -4.31 18.30 -26.78
CA THR A 84 -5.37 19.23 -27.14
C THR A 84 -5.88 20.03 -25.94
N VAL A 85 -6.05 19.38 -24.79
CA VAL A 85 -6.47 20.01 -23.53
C VAL A 85 -5.32 20.79 -22.90
N ALA A 86 -4.09 20.29 -22.99
CA ALA A 86 -2.90 20.99 -22.49
C ALA A 86 -2.69 22.33 -23.21
N ARG A 87 -2.82 22.36 -24.54
CA ARG A 87 -2.68 23.59 -25.37
C ARG A 87 -3.63 24.71 -24.99
N VAL A 88 -4.81 24.39 -24.47
CA VAL A 88 -5.78 25.41 -24.01
C VAL A 88 -5.23 26.20 -22.82
N PHE A 89 -4.34 25.60 -22.02
CA PHE A 89 -3.73 26.24 -20.85
C PHE A 89 -2.39 26.93 -21.16
N ASP A 90 -1.80 26.72 -22.33
CA ASP A 90 -0.53 27.36 -22.74
C ASP A 90 -0.73 28.82 -23.21
N HIS A 91 -1.98 29.24 -23.43
CA HIS A 91 -2.35 30.56 -23.94
C HIS A 91 -2.94 31.50 -22.87
N VAL A 92 -2.84 31.15 -21.59
CA VAL A 92 -3.25 31.96 -20.42
C VAL A 92 -2.00 32.57 -19.79
#